data_AF-X7ZV13-F1
#
_entry.id   AF-X7ZV13-F1
#
_cell.length_a   1.000
_cell.length_b   1.000
_cell.length_c   1.000
_cell.angle_alpha   90.00
_cell.angle_beta   90.00
_cell.angle_gamma   90.00
#
_symmetry.space_group_name_H-M   'P 1'
#
loop_
_entity.id
_entity.type
_entity.pdbx_description
1 polymer ?
#
loop_
_entity_poly.entity_id
_entity_poly.type
_entity_poly.pdbx_seq_one_letter_code
_entity_poly.pdbx_strand_id
1 'polypeptide(L)' 'MAAEGIQLHGGIAITWEHDMHLYFKRAHSTAQLLGPPREHLRRLEPEVLNSTT' A
#
# COMPACT_ATOMS: atom_id res chain seq x y z
N MET A 1 -4.74 2.44 -5.17
CA MET A 1 -3.98 2.47 -3.89
C MET A 1 -3.48 3.88 -3.61
N ALA A 2 -3.19 4.27 -2.35
CA ALA A 2 -3.02 5.67 -1.86
C ALA A 2 -2.45 6.74 -2.81
N ALA A 3 -1.48 6.41 -3.67
CA ALA A 3 -0.96 7.30 -4.71
C ALA A 3 -2.03 7.77 -5.73
N GLU A 4 -2.89 6.86 -6.21
CA GLU A 4 -4.00 7.19 -7.11
C GLU A 4 -5.02 8.08 -6.41
N GLY A 5 -5.24 7.84 -5.12
CA GLY A 5 -6.10 8.69 -4.32
C GLY A 5 -5.56 10.11 -4.24
N ILE A 6 -4.24 10.29 -4.10
CA ILE A 6 -3.61 11.62 -4.15
C ILE A 6 -3.90 12.30 -5.50
N GLN A 7 -3.79 11.56 -6.61
CA GLN A 7 -4.07 12.13 -7.94
C GLN A 7 -5.55 12.54 -8.09
N LEU A 8 -6.49 11.75 -7.55
CA LEU A 8 -7.91 12.04 -7.62
C LEU A 8 -8.30 13.30 -6.83
N HIS A 9 -7.72 13.49 -5.65
CA HIS A 9 -8.06 14.61 -4.77
C HIS A 9 -7.22 15.87 -5.05
N GLY A 10 -6.10 15.73 -5.77
CA GLY A 10 -5.21 16.84 -6.08
C GLY A 10 -4.48 17.38 -4.85
N GLY A 11 -4.21 18.69 -4.83
CA GLY A 11 -3.36 19.32 -3.82
C GLY A 11 -3.83 19.13 -2.37
N ILE A 12 -5.14 19.01 -2.12
CA ILE A 12 -5.67 18.80 -0.76
C ILE A 12 -5.20 17.46 -0.17
N ALA A 13 -4.87 16.48 -1.01
CA ALA A 13 -4.48 15.15 -0.55
C ALA A 13 -3.13 15.11 0.17
N ILE A 14 -2.31 16.15 -0.01
CA ILE A 14 -0.97 16.29 0.59
C ILE A 14 -0.93 17.28 1.76
N THR A 15 -2.08 17.83 2.17
CA THR A 15 -2.20 18.75 3.29
C THR A 15 -2.75 18.06 4.55
N TRP A 16 -2.84 18.78 5.67
CA TRP A 16 -3.31 18.23 6.95
C TRP A 16 -4.84 18.05 7.02
N GLU A 17 -5.56 18.65 6.09
CA GLU A 17 -7.01 18.59 5.95
C GLU A 17 -7.48 17.25 5.37
N HIS A 18 -6.56 16.40 4.89
CA HIS A 18 -6.89 15.09 4.32
C HIS A 18 -5.87 14.01 4.69
N ASP A 19 -6.33 12.87 5.22
CA ASP A 19 -5.45 11.82 5.77
C ASP A 19 -4.67 11.00 4.72
N MET A 20 -4.93 11.20 3.43
CA MET A 20 -4.36 10.35 2.38
C MET A 20 -2.84 10.38 2.31
N HIS A 21 -2.22 11.52 2.64
CA HIS A 21 -0.77 11.63 2.75
C HIS A 21 -0.19 10.72 3.84
N LEU A 22 -0.92 10.46 4.94
CA LEU A 22 -0.47 9.55 6.00
C LEU A 22 -0.38 8.12 5.45
N TYR A 23 -1.39 7.69 4.69
CA TYR A 23 -1.41 6.37 4.07
C TYR A 23 -0.35 6.22 2.99
N PHE A 24 -0.14 7.25 2.17
CA PHE A 24 0.92 7.25 1.16
C PHE A 24 2.31 7.13 1.80
N LYS A 25 2.61 7.96 2.81
CA LYS A 25 3.87 7.92 3.56
C LYS A 25 4.07 6.56 4.22
N ARG A 26 3.04 6.01 4.89
CA ARG A 26 3.11 4.68 5.52
C ARG A 26 3.38 3.58 4.50
N ALA A 27 2.63 3.53 3.41
CA ALA A 27 2.83 2.51 2.38
C ALA A 27 4.25 2.57 1.79
N HIS A 28 4.77 3.77 1.57
CA HIS A 28 6.13 3.97 1.10
C HIS A 28 7.18 3.51 2.14
N SER A 29 7.09 3.97 3.38
CA SER A 29 8.02 3.59 4.46
C SER A 29 8.00 2.08 4.75
N THR A 30 6.82 1.47 4.80
CA THR A 30 6.68 0.03 5.00
C THR A 30 7.30 -0.76 3.85
N ALA A 31 7.13 -0.32 2.60
CA ALA A 31 7.76 -0.99 1.46
C ALA A 31 9.29 -0.91 1.49
N GLN A 32 9.85 0.18 2.01
CA GLN A 32 11.31 0.32 2.21
C GLN A 32 11.83 -0.58 3.33
N LEU A 33 11.07 -0.71 4.43
CA LEU A 33 11.51 -1.45 5.61
C LEU A 33 11.28 -2.97 5.49
N LEU A 34 10.18 -3.39 4.87
CA LEU A 34 9.71 -4.78 4.87
C LEU A 34 9.73 -5.44 3.48
N GLY A 35 9.99 -4.66 2.44
CA GLY A 35 9.90 -5.09 1.04
C GLY A 35 8.53 -4.77 0.41
N PRO A 36 8.43 -4.84 -0.93
CA PRO A 36 7.22 -4.51 -1.66
C PRO A 36 6.11 -5.56 -1.47
N PRO A 37 4.82 -5.17 -1.52
CA PRO A 37 3.68 -6.09 -1.33
C PRO A 37 3.75 -7.37 -2.19
N ARG A 38 4.26 -7.29 -3.42
CA ARG A 38 4.42 -8.43 -4.33
C ARG A 38 5.25 -9.57 -3.75
N GLU A 39 6.24 -9.27 -2.92
CA GLU A 39 7.11 -10.29 -2.32
C GLU A 39 6.41 -11.00 -1.16
N HIS A 40 5.59 -10.27 -0.41
CA HIS A 40 4.73 -10.88 0.61
C HIS A 40 3.67 -11.78 -0.02
N LEU A 41 3.01 -11.32 -1.09
CA LEU A 41 2.00 -12.12 -1.81
C LEU A 41 2.60 -13.39 -2.39
N ARG A 42 3.80 -13.32 -3.00
CA ARG A 42 4.51 -14.49 -3.51
C ARG A 42 4.82 -15.52 -2.41
N ARG A 43 5.12 -15.07 -1.18
CA ARG A 43 5.35 -15.98 -0.04
C ARG A 43 4.08 -16.70 0.40
N LEU A 44 2.93 -16.04 0.31
CA LEU A 44 1.63 -16.58 0.74
C LEU A 44 0.95 -17.44 -0.35
N GLU A 45 1.31 -17.25 -1.61
CA GLU A 45 0.78 -18.02 -2.75
C GLU A 45 0.68 -19.54 -2.50
N PRO A 46 1.74 -20.25 -2.06
CA PRO A 46 1.63 -21.69 -1.78
C PRO A 46 0.67 -22.02 -0.65
N GLU A 47 0.55 -21.18 0.38
CA GLU A 47 -0.38 -21.40 1.50
C GLU A 47 -1.83 -21.35 1.03
N VAL A 48 -2.15 -20.39 0.17
CA VAL A 48 -3.49 -20.21 -0.42
C VAL A 48 -3.85 -21.35 -1.38
N LEU A 49 -2.89 -21.81 -2.18
CA LEU A 49 -3.10 -22.95 -3.09
C LEU A 49 -3.36 -24.24 -2.30
N ASN A 50 -2.64 -24.45 -1.20
CA ASN A 50 -2.81 -25.62 -0.34
C ASN A 50 -4.12 -25.58 0.48
N SER A 51 -4.70 -24.40 0.75
CA SER A 51 -5.96 -24.28 1.50
C SER A 51 -7.22 -24.50 0.64
N THR A 52 -7.08 -24.52 -0.68
CA THR A 52 -8.20 -24.59 -1.63
C THR A 52 -8.38 -25.99 -2.23
N THR A 53 -7.49 -26.93 -1.88
CA THR A 53 -7.57 -28.37 -2.19
C THR A 53 -8.02 -29.14 -0.95
#